data_AF-A0A0A1UE61-F1
#
_entry.id   AF-A0A0A1UE61-F1
#
_cell.length_a   1.000
_cell.length_b   1.000
_cell.length_c   1.000
_cell.angle_alpha   90.00
_cell.angle_beta   90.00
_cell.angle_gamma   90.00
#
_symmetry.space_group_name_H-M   'P 1'
#
loop_
_entity.id
_entity.type
_entity.pdbx_description
1 polymer ?
#
loop_
_entity_poly.entity_id
_entity_poly.type
_entity_poly.pdbx_seq_one_letter_code
_entity_poly.pdbx_strand_id
1 'polypeptide(L)'
;MSSPTNKPLLNHGPIKKKTGFYGSIVSNTLQHQETISEDTMRNLTFKLQQKDARIRELEMYGVEKNELLRQREMLNSDKKKFQAELSAFQSEKAAKSQMEFQQNSTIKCSVVPPEDGRFEQELKIKNDEIEELKLNSQRKVAEVLTELENIKKELQSEKTKILDLENTNQSQNKQLSDILEQNEKLNSKITDLTCQNEGIEKEKEDSVEKQKELENKILRLETTISEMEKSNNINVESMNNVRLDQIKAEISEEISKREKLESENLNLKAEIDQLKTQNENLQTEKARTENDDVDVRVRELEIKIDEREKEIVRLEEMNQKLQKYCVDVNKEIQKNERSAERKIEEFLQKEKEKRNENEKTILEMRNEIESRRNDGAFMAQKRQAIISSYEKRLEILREKGREQEQLKTALLLGEKEELGGVKDNVLKMMISAIIVALKMANPKYEATKETVVSLFNKIQEERIDVMEWPSYVQAFFEKEIE
;
A
#
# COMPACT_ATOMS: atom_id res chain seq x y z
N MET A 1 57.69 -58.79 -94.09
CA MET A 1 56.32 -59.29 -94.15
C MET A 1 55.45 -58.44 -93.23
N SER A 2 54.36 -57.93 -93.81
CA SER A 2 53.03 -57.70 -93.23
C SER A 2 52.83 -56.77 -92.01
N SER A 3 52.12 -55.68 -92.31
CA SER A 3 51.09 -54.96 -91.52
C SER A 3 51.45 -54.19 -90.23
N PRO A 4 51.02 -52.91 -90.12
CA PRO A 4 51.23 -52.04 -88.97
C PRO A 4 49.95 -51.81 -88.14
N THR A 5 50.10 -51.49 -86.86
CA THR A 5 49.03 -50.87 -86.05
C THR A 5 49.59 -49.85 -85.05
N ASN A 6 48.92 -48.69 -85.10
CA ASN A 6 48.61 -47.75 -84.02
C ASN A 6 49.68 -46.85 -83.38
N LYS A 7 49.50 -45.56 -83.73
CA LYS A 7 49.67 -44.29 -82.97
C LYS A 7 51.06 -43.97 -82.42
N PRO A 8 51.53 -42.71 -82.63
CA PRO A 8 51.34 -41.74 -81.55
C PRO A 8 51.20 -40.26 -81.95
N LEU A 9 50.71 -39.50 -80.96
CA LEU A 9 51.11 -38.14 -80.53
C LEU A 9 51.26 -37.02 -81.57
N LEU A 10 50.31 -36.08 -81.54
CA LEU A 10 50.56 -34.69 -81.93
C LEU A 10 50.16 -33.74 -80.79
N ASN A 11 51.20 -33.05 -80.31
CA ASN A 11 51.18 -31.91 -79.40
C ASN A 11 50.38 -30.74 -79.98
N HIS A 12 49.43 -30.21 -79.21
CA HIS A 12 49.01 -28.82 -79.31
C HIS A 12 49.16 -28.16 -77.93
N GLY A 13 49.72 -26.94 -77.95
CA GLY A 13 50.18 -26.17 -76.80
C GLY A 13 49.07 -25.67 -75.85
N PRO A 14 49.45 -24.84 -74.86
CA PRO A 14 48.61 -24.55 -73.71
C PRO A 14 47.48 -23.59 -74.08
N ILE A 15 46.29 -24.14 -74.34
CA ILE A 15 45.06 -23.34 -74.36
C ILE A 15 44.65 -23.10 -72.91
N LYS A 16 44.75 -21.83 -72.50
CA LYS A 16 44.25 -21.32 -71.21
C LYS A 16 42.80 -21.75 -71.02
N LYS A 17 42.56 -22.70 -70.12
CA LYS A 17 41.22 -22.99 -69.61
C LYS A 17 40.78 -21.81 -68.74
N LYS A 18 39.95 -20.92 -69.29
CA LYS A 18 38.96 -20.18 -68.47
C LYS A 18 37.88 -21.19 -68.10
N THR A 19 38.09 -21.92 -67.00
CA THR A 19 37.02 -22.68 -66.37
C THR A 19 35.96 -21.70 -65.92
N GLY A 20 34.78 -21.85 -66.51
CA GLY A 20 33.63 -20.99 -66.34
C GLY A 20 33.12 -20.98 -64.91
N PHE A 21 32.63 -19.80 -64.55
CA PHE A 21 31.83 -19.46 -63.40
C PHE A 21 30.40 -20.03 -63.55
N TYR A 22 30.28 -21.34 -63.82
CA TYR A 22 29.00 -22.05 -64.02
C TYR A 22 29.03 -23.42 -63.32
N GLY A 23 29.49 -23.44 -62.07
CA GLY A 23 29.56 -24.65 -61.24
C GLY A 23 28.77 -24.61 -59.93
N SER A 24 28.06 -23.53 -59.61
CA SER A 24 27.47 -23.33 -58.27
C SER A 24 25.95 -23.17 -58.21
N ILE A 25 25.22 -23.35 -59.32
CA ILE A 25 23.74 -23.19 -59.31
C ILE A 25 23.00 -24.54 -59.31
N VAL A 26 23.68 -25.68 -59.52
CA VAL A 26 23.01 -26.99 -59.64
C VAL A 26 23.19 -27.87 -58.41
N SER A 27 23.02 -27.32 -57.20
CA SER A 27 22.99 -28.15 -55.98
C SER A 27 21.91 -27.79 -54.96
N ASN A 28 21.11 -26.74 -55.19
CA ASN A 28 20.02 -26.35 -54.26
C ASN A 28 18.59 -26.52 -54.80
N THR A 29 18.39 -27.10 -55.98
CA THR A 29 17.04 -27.31 -56.56
C THR A 29 16.60 -28.78 -56.60
N LEU A 30 17.28 -29.67 -55.87
CA LEU A 30 16.98 -31.11 -55.84
C LEU A 30 16.04 -31.52 -54.68
N GLN A 31 15.32 -30.58 -54.07
CA GLN A 31 14.35 -30.87 -52.99
C GLN A 31 12.91 -30.43 -53.26
N HIS A 32 12.60 -29.86 -54.43
CA HIS A 32 11.22 -29.66 -54.87
C HIS A 32 10.98 -30.39 -56.19
N GLN A 33 10.87 -31.72 -56.09
CA GLN A 33 10.14 -32.49 -57.10
C GLN A 33 8.67 -32.13 -56.97
N GLU A 34 8.27 -31.02 -57.56
CA GLU A 34 6.88 -30.85 -57.96
C GLU A 34 6.60 -31.94 -58.99
N THR A 35 5.72 -32.87 -58.62
CA THR A 35 5.19 -33.86 -59.55
C THR A 35 4.48 -33.10 -60.66
N ILE A 36 5.15 -32.94 -61.80
CA ILE A 36 4.55 -32.41 -63.03
C ILE A 36 3.30 -33.24 -63.27
N SER A 37 2.13 -32.61 -63.26
CA SER A 37 0.88 -33.34 -63.38
C SER A 37 0.85 -34.09 -64.72
N GLU A 38 0.23 -35.26 -64.71
CA GLU A 38 0.12 -36.11 -65.91
C GLU A 38 -0.53 -35.35 -67.08
N ASP A 39 -1.41 -34.38 -66.78
CA ASP A 39 -2.03 -33.50 -67.75
C ASP A 39 -1.06 -32.49 -68.37
N THR A 40 -0.11 -31.95 -67.59
CA THR A 40 0.95 -31.09 -68.11
C THR A 40 1.87 -31.88 -69.05
N MET A 41 2.21 -33.13 -68.69
CA MET A 41 2.99 -34.02 -69.54
C MET A 41 2.25 -34.39 -70.84
N ARG A 42 0.94 -34.68 -70.77
CA ARG A 42 0.11 -34.94 -71.96
C ARG A 42 0.02 -33.72 -72.88
N ASN A 43 -0.15 -32.52 -72.32
CA ASN A 43 -0.22 -31.28 -73.09
C ASN A 43 1.12 -30.97 -73.79
N LEU A 44 2.24 -31.14 -73.07
CA LEU A 44 3.58 -30.99 -73.67
C LEU A 44 3.81 -32.00 -74.80
N THR A 45 3.41 -33.27 -74.60
CA THR A 45 3.54 -34.32 -75.62
C THR A 45 2.72 -33.99 -76.87
N PHE A 46 1.48 -33.52 -76.69
CA PHE A 46 0.62 -33.11 -77.81
C PHE A 46 1.19 -31.91 -78.58
N LYS A 47 1.72 -30.90 -77.88
CA LYS A 47 2.39 -29.76 -78.52
C LYS A 47 3.64 -30.18 -79.30
N LEU A 48 4.38 -31.17 -78.80
CA LEU A 48 5.54 -31.70 -79.50
C LEU A 48 5.13 -32.41 -80.80
N GLN A 49 4.08 -33.24 -80.75
CA GLN A 49 3.53 -33.91 -81.93
C GLN A 49 3.02 -32.91 -82.99
N GLN A 50 2.39 -31.80 -82.57
CA GLN A 50 1.99 -30.74 -83.49
C GLN A 50 3.19 -30.07 -84.18
N LYS A 51 4.27 -29.81 -83.42
CA LYS A 51 5.50 -29.24 -84.01
C LYS A 51 6.14 -30.20 -85.01
N ASP A 52 6.20 -31.48 -84.69
CA ASP A 52 6.74 -32.51 -85.61
C ASP A 52 5.88 -32.69 -86.87
N ALA A 53 4.56 -32.54 -86.76
CA ALA A 53 3.66 -32.53 -87.91
C ALA A 53 3.92 -31.29 -88.80
N ARG A 54 4.07 -30.12 -88.19
CA ARG A 54 4.34 -28.87 -88.91
C ARG A 54 5.71 -28.86 -89.60
N ILE A 55 6.74 -29.46 -88.99
CA ILE A 55 8.06 -29.61 -89.61
C ILE A 55 7.96 -30.48 -90.87
N ARG A 56 7.28 -31.63 -90.80
CA ARG A 56 7.08 -32.50 -91.97
C ARG A 56 6.33 -31.82 -93.11
N GLU A 57 5.33 -31.00 -92.77
CA GLU A 57 4.59 -30.20 -93.76
C GLU A 57 5.51 -29.18 -94.46
N LEU A 58 6.35 -28.48 -93.70
CA LEU A 58 7.34 -27.53 -94.25
C LEU A 58 8.40 -28.23 -95.11
N GLU A 59 8.83 -29.44 -94.73
CA GLU A 59 9.73 -30.26 -95.54
C GLU A 59 9.08 -30.63 -96.88
N MET A 60 7.80 -31.01 -96.89
CA MET A 60 7.08 -31.26 -98.15
C MET A 60 6.97 -30.01 -99.04
N TYR A 61 6.67 -28.84 -98.47
CA TYR A 61 6.64 -27.59 -99.23
C TYR A 61 8.03 -27.24 -99.81
N GLY A 62 9.11 -27.55 -99.10
CA GLY A 62 10.47 -27.43 -99.61
C GLY A 62 10.73 -28.32 -100.83
N VAL A 63 10.23 -29.57 -100.80
CA VAL A 63 10.33 -30.51 -101.93
C VAL A 63 9.51 -30.02 -103.13
N GLU A 64 8.27 -29.59 -102.90
CA GLU A 64 7.39 -29.07 -103.96
C GLU A 64 7.96 -27.82 -104.63
N LYS A 65 8.51 -26.89 -103.83
CA LYS A 65 9.19 -25.69 -104.35
C LYS A 65 10.39 -26.05 -105.24
N ASN A 66 11.18 -27.04 -104.86
CA ASN A 66 12.33 -27.49 -105.63
C ASN A 66 11.90 -28.16 -106.95
N GLU A 67 10.79 -28.90 -106.96
CA GLU A 67 10.25 -29.50 -108.18
C GLU A 67 9.70 -28.44 -109.14
N LEU A 68 9.01 -27.41 -108.61
CA LEU A 68 8.54 -26.27 -109.42
C LEU A 68 9.73 -25.48 -110.03
N LEU A 69 10.84 -25.36 -109.30
CA LEU A 69 12.07 -24.75 -109.84
C LEU A 69 12.64 -25.56 -111.01
N ARG A 70 12.69 -26.90 -110.90
CA ARG A 70 13.10 -27.77 -112.01
C ARG A 70 12.18 -27.65 -113.23
N GLN A 71 10.86 -27.63 -113.01
CA GLN A 71 9.90 -27.43 -114.10
C GLN A 71 10.08 -26.08 -114.80
N ARG A 72 10.35 -25.01 -114.05
CA ARG A 72 10.66 -23.69 -114.60
C ARG A 72 11.94 -23.68 -115.43
N GLU A 73 12.97 -24.39 -114.97
CA GLU A 73 14.23 -24.54 -115.73
C GLU A 73 14.01 -25.30 -117.05
N MET A 74 13.22 -26.37 -117.04
CA MET A 74 12.85 -27.10 -118.27
C MET A 74 12.08 -26.21 -119.25
N LEU A 75 11.07 -25.48 -118.77
CA LEU A 75 10.30 -24.55 -119.61
C LEU A 75 11.17 -23.44 -120.21
N ASN A 76 12.14 -22.92 -119.45
CA ASN A 76 13.08 -21.93 -119.97
C ASN A 76 14.03 -22.52 -121.03
N SER A 77 14.45 -23.78 -120.87
CA SER A 77 15.23 -24.50 -121.88
C SER A 77 14.42 -24.71 -123.16
N ASP A 78 13.16 -25.13 -123.05
CA ASP A 78 12.28 -25.34 -124.20
C ASP A 78 11.94 -24.03 -124.91
N LYS A 79 11.74 -22.94 -124.16
CA LYS A 79 11.58 -21.59 -124.73
C LYS A 79 12.79 -21.17 -125.56
N LYS A 80 14.01 -21.49 -125.11
CA LYS A 80 15.24 -21.22 -125.89
C LYS A 80 15.32 -22.07 -127.16
N LYS A 81 14.94 -23.34 -127.10
CA LYS A 81 14.87 -24.21 -128.29
C LYS A 81 13.87 -23.66 -129.31
N PHE A 82 12.67 -23.29 -128.85
CA PHE A 82 11.64 -22.74 -129.72
C PHE A 82 12.08 -21.41 -130.36
N GLN A 83 12.78 -20.53 -129.64
CA GLN A 83 13.36 -19.32 -130.22
C GLN A 83 14.44 -19.61 -131.29
N ALA A 84 15.25 -20.64 -131.08
CA ALA A 84 16.24 -21.07 -132.07
C ALA A 84 15.58 -21.64 -133.34
N GLU A 85 14.53 -22.47 -133.19
CA GLU A 85 13.74 -23.01 -134.30
C GLU A 85 13.01 -21.91 -135.07
N LEU A 86 12.42 -20.93 -134.37
CA LEU A 86 11.77 -19.77 -135.00
C LEU A 86 12.77 -18.96 -135.82
N SER A 87 13.98 -18.77 -135.31
CA SER A 87 15.06 -18.07 -136.03
C SER A 87 15.49 -18.86 -137.27
N ALA A 88 15.64 -20.18 -137.16
CA ALA A 88 15.97 -21.07 -138.26
C ALA A 88 14.91 -21.03 -139.38
N PHE A 89 13.63 -21.09 -139.01
CA PHE A 89 12.51 -21.01 -139.94
C PHE A 89 12.44 -19.67 -140.68
N GLN A 90 12.72 -18.56 -139.99
CA GLN A 90 12.78 -17.24 -140.64
C GLN A 90 13.93 -17.14 -141.65
N SER A 91 15.10 -17.73 -141.36
CA SER A 91 16.20 -17.83 -142.33
C SER A 91 15.88 -18.75 -143.52
N GLU A 92 15.15 -19.85 -143.31
CA GLU A 92 14.71 -20.73 -144.41
C GLU A 92 13.69 -20.03 -145.32
N LYS A 93 12.75 -19.28 -144.74
CA LYS A 93 11.79 -18.46 -145.49
C LYS A 93 12.49 -17.39 -146.33
N ALA A 94 13.54 -16.76 -145.79
CA ALA A 94 14.36 -15.80 -146.52
C ALA A 94 15.12 -16.44 -147.70
N ALA A 95 15.59 -17.68 -147.55
CA ALA A 95 16.26 -18.42 -148.63
C ALA A 95 15.31 -18.87 -149.75
N LYS A 96 14.06 -19.23 -149.42
CA LYS A 96 13.04 -19.64 -150.39
C LYS A 96 12.54 -18.47 -151.26
N SER A 97 12.38 -17.27 -150.67
CA SER A 97 12.01 -16.06 -151.42
C SER A 97 13.11 -15.53 -152.36
N GLN A 98 14.36 -16.01 -152.26
CA GLN A 98 15.43 -15.72 -153.23
C GLN A 98 15.49 -16.68 -154.43
N MET A 99 14.85 -17.86 -154.36
CA MET A 99 14.84 -18.84 -155.47
C MET A 99 13.65 -18.69 -156.44
N GLU A 100 12.54 -18.07 -156.04
CA GLU A 100 11.34 -17.93 -156.88
C GLU A 100 11.36 -16.72 -157.85
N PHE A 101 12.49 -16.00 -157.98
CA PHE A 101 12.64 -14.86 -158.90
C PHE A 101 13.41 -15.19 -160.21
N GLN A 102 13.69 -16.47 -160.50
CA GLN A 102 14.37 -16.91 -161.72
C GLN A 102 13.74 -18.19 -162.31
N GLN A 103 12.54 -18.11 -162.89
CA GLN A 103 12.04 -19.06 -163.90
C GLN A 103 10.63 -18.64 -164.32
N ASN A 104 10.47 -17.99 -165.49
CA ASN A 104 9.36 -18.18 -166.43
C ASN A 104 9.36 -17.19 -167.61
N SER A 105 9.84 -17.66 -168.76
CA SER A 105 9.50 -17.21 -170.13
C SER A 105 10.05 -18.30 -171.08
N THR A 106 9.33 -18.99 -171.97
CA THR A 106 8.72 -18.53 -173.23
C THR A 106 8.23 -19.77 -174.02
N ILE A 107 7.25 -19.61 -174.94
CA ILE A 107 7.12 -20.16 -176.33
C ILE A 107 5.62 -20.49 -176.61
N LYS A 108 4.84 -19.75 -177.42
CA LYS A 108 4.80 -19.42 -178.87
C LYS A 108 4.23 -20.50 -179.82
N CYS A 109 3.20 -20.07 -180.55
CA CYS A 109 2.29 -20.76 -181.48
C CYS A 109 2.79 -20.67 -182.93
N SER A 110 2.35 -21.56 -183.84
CA SER A 110 2.44 -21.32 -185.31
C SER A 110 1.45 -22.18 -186.13
N VAL A 111 0.78 -21.52 -187.08
CA VAL A 111 -0.19 -22.02 -188.08
C VAL A 111 0.23 -21.45 -189.45
N VAL A 112 0.26 -22.23 -190.55
CA VAL A 112 0.22 -21.77 -191.97
C VAL A 112 -0.31 -22.92 -192.92
N PRO A 113 -1.01 -22.62 -194.05
CA PRO A 113 -1.81 -23.52 -194.92
C PRO A 113 -1.21 -23.73 -196.35
N PRO A 114 -1.98 -23.81 -197.47
CA PRO A 114 -2.67 -24.95 -198.14
C PRO A 114 -2.12 -25.27 -199.56
N GLU A 115 -2.71 -26.21 -200.33
CA GLU A 115 -3.07 -26.05 -201.78
C GLU A 115 -3.63 -27.33 -202.45
N ASP A 116 -4.81 -27.14 -203.05
CA ASP A 116 -5.44 -27.67 -204.28
C ASP A 116 -5.36 -29.13 -204.75
N GLY A 117 -6.56 -29.72 -204.77
CA GLY A 117 -7.22 -30.04 -206.04
C GLY A 117 -7.38 -31.52 -206.33
N ARG A 118 -8.52 -32.11 -205.92
CA ARG A 118 -9.28 -33.12 -206.67
C ARG A 118 -10.54 -33.61 -205.91
N PHE A 119 -11.70 -33.45 -206.55
CA PHE A 119 -12.86 -34.35 -206.54
C PHE A 119 -13.85 -34.30 -205.36
N GLU A 120 -15.09 -33.94 -205.72
CA GLU A 120 -16.35 -33.79 -204.97
C GLU A 120 -16.82 -34.98 -204.09
N GLN A 121 -15.98 -35.98 -203.83
CA GLN A 121 -16.20 -37.02 -202.81
C GLN A 121 -15.46 -36.72 -201.49
N GLU A 122 -14.36 -35.98 -201.54
CA GLU A 122 -13.53 -35.64 -200.37
C GLU A 122 -14.13 -34.49 -199.55
N LEU A 123 -14.93 -33.63 -200.19
CA LEU A 123 -15.68 -32.55 -199.54
C LEU A 123 -16.73 -33.10 -198.56
N LYS A 124 -17.32 -34.26 -198.83
CA LYS A 124 -18.28 -34.88 -197.92
C LYS A 124 -17.59 -35.48 -196.69
N ILE A 125 -16.48 -36.20 -196.90
CA ILE A 125 -15.69 -36.80 -195.83
C ILE A 125 -15.04 -35.71 -194.95
N LYS A 126 -14.46 -34.66 -195.56
CA LYS A 126 -13.90 -33.54 -194.80
C LYS A 126 -14.94 -32.70 -194.10
N ASN A 127 -16.16 -32.58 -194.64
CA ASN A 127 -17.24 -31.88 -193.94
C ASN A 127 -17.77 -32.72 -192.76
N ASP A 128 -17.78 -34.06 -192.89
CA ASP A 128 -18.07 -34.97 -191.77
C ASP A 128 -16.94 -34.95 -190.71
N GLU A 129 -15.65 -34.91 -191.11
CA GLU A 129 -14.52 -34.72 -190.18
C GLU A 129 -14.55 -33.34 -189.51
N ILE A 130 -14.91 -32.28 -190.23
CA ILE A 130 -15.06 -30.94 -189.66
C ILE A 130 -16.21 -30.92 -188.66
N GLU A 131 -17.35 -31.55 -188.95
CA GLU A 131 -18.45 -31.65 -188.00
C GLU A 131 -18.10 -32.55 -186.80
N GLU A 132 -17.32 -33.61 -186.98
CA GLU A 132 -16.82 -34.44 -185.88
C GLU A 132 -15.80 -33.69 -185.01
N LEU A 133 -14.86 -32.96 -185.61
CA LEU A 133 -13.92 -32.10 -184.90
C LEU A 133 -14.62 -30.95 -184.20
N LYS A 134 -15.66 -30.38 -184.82
CA LYS A 134 -16.51 -29.36 -184.22
C LYS A 134 -17.28 -29.93 -183.04
N LEU A 135 -17.88 -31.11 -183.16
CA LEU A 135 -18.55 -31.79 -182.06
C LEU A 135 -17.57 -32.14 -180.93
N ASN A 136 -16.36 -32.58 -181.25
CA ASN A 136 -15.30 -32.91 -180.29
C ASN A 136 -14.77 -31.65 -179.58
N SER A 137 -14.56 -30.56 -180.32
CA SER A 137 -14.18 -29.27 -179.74
C SER A 137 -15.30 -28.71 -178.86
N GLN A 138 -16.57 -28.87 -179.25
CA GLN A 138 -17.73 -28.53 -178.43
C GLN A 138 -17.81 -29.38 -177.16
N ARG A 139 -17.49 -30.68 -177.24
CA ARG A 139 -17.38 -31.54 -176.04
C ARG A 139 -16.28 -31.07 -175.11
N LYS A 140 -15.07 -30.80 -175.62
CA LYS A 140 -13.96 -30.28 -174.80
C LYS A 140 -14.26 -28.92 -174.19
N VAL A 141 -14.93 -28.03 -174.94
CA VAL A 141 -15.41 -26.75 -174.41
C VAL A 141 -16.44 -26.99 -173.31
N ALA A 142 -17.37 -27.93 -173.49
CA ALA A 142 -18.33 -28.28 -172.45
C ALA A 142 -17.64 -28.88 -171.20
N GLU A 143 -16.66 -29.76 -171.37
CA GLU A 143 -15.85 -30.33 -170.27
C GLU A 143 -15.11 -29.24 -169.51
N VAL A 144 -14.39 -28.35 -170.19
CA VAL A 144 -13.70 -27.22 -169.57
C VAL A 144 -14.68 -26.27 -168.89
N LEU A 145 -15.86 -26.03 -169.46
CA LEU A 145 -16.90 -25.23 -168.81
C LEU A 145 -17.43 -25.92 -167.54
N THR A 146 -17.57 -27.24 -167.53
CA THR A 146 -17.96 -27.99 -166.33
C THR A 146 -16.87 -27.98 -165.27
N GLU A 147 -15.59 -28.11 -165.64
CA GLU A 147 -14.45 -28.00 -164.73
C GLU A 147 -14.34 -26.59 -164.14
N LEU A 148 -14.49 -25.55 -164.97
CA LEU A 148 -14.53 -24.16 -164.51
C LEU A 148 -15.68 -23.91 -163.54
N GLU A 149 -16.87 -24.46 -163.80
CA GLU A 149 -18.00 -24.33 -162.90
C GLU A 149 -17.79 -25.10 -161.58
N ASN A 150 -17.11 -26.26 -161.62
CA ASN A 150 -16.73 -26.99 -160.42
C ASN A 150 -15.67 -26.24 -159.60
N ILE A 151 -14.61 -25.74 -160.24
CA ILE A 151 -13.58 -24.90 -159.59
C ILE A 151 -14.21 -23.65 -158.98
N LYS A 152 -15.16 -23.04 -159.67
CA LYS A 152 -15.89 -21.87 -159.16
C LYS A 152 -16.72 -22.20 -157.91
N LYS A 153 -17.36 -23.37 -157.87
CA LYS A 153 -18.07 -23.86 -156.67
C LYS A 153 -17.11 -24.15 -155.53
N GLU A 154 -15.98 -24.78 -155.80
CA GLU A 154 -14.93 -25.03 -154.80
C GLU A 154 -14.35 -23.72 -154.25
N LEU A 155 -14.05 -22.75 -155.12
CA LEU A 155 -13.59 -21.43 -154.73
C LEU A 155 -14.63 -20.70 -153.87
N GLN A 156 -15.91 -20.81 -154.20
CA GLN A 156 -16.99 -20.27 -153.36
C GLN A 156 -17.04 -20.97 -152.00
N SER A 157 -16.90 -22.29 -151.94
CA SER A 157 -16.85 -23.05 -150.68
C SER A 157 -15.65 -22.65 -149.82
N GLU A 158 -14.46 -22.55 -150.39
CA GLU A 158 -13.26 -22.10 -149.66
C GLU A 158 -13.39 -20.66 -149.18
N LYS A 159 -13.99 -19.77 -149.99
CA LYS A 159 -14.29 -18.40 -149.57
C LYS A 159 -15.22 -18.36 -148.36
N THR A 160 -16.23 -19.23 -148.31
CA THR A 160 -17.10 -19.34 -147.12
C THR A 160 -16.36 -19.87 -145.90
N LYS A 161 -15.49 -20.88 -146.04
CA LYS A 161 -14.67 -21.39 -144.94
C LYS A 161 -13.70 -20.35 -144.39
N ILE A 162 -13.08 -19.56 -145.26
CA ILE A 162 -12.20 -18.45 -144.85
C ILE A 162 -12.98 -17.43 -144.02
N LEU A 163 -14.18 -17.05 -144.47
CA LEU A 163 -15.02 -16.11 -143.74
C LEU A 163 -15.43 -16.66 -142.36
N ASP A 164 -15.77 -17.94 -142.27
CA ASP A 164 -16.10 -18.59 -141.00
C ASP A 164 -14.90 -18.64 -140.04
N LEU A 165 -13.70 -18.91 -140.56
CA LEU A 165 -12.45 -18.87 -139.79
C LEU A 165 -12.11 -17.45 -139.34
N GLU A 166 -12.31 -16.43 -140.17
CA GLU A 166 -12.13 -15.03 -139.80
C GLU A 166 -13.09 -14.62 -138.66
N ASN A 167 -14.36 -14.98 -138.76
CA ASN A 167 -15.35 -14.74 -137.71
C ASN A 167 -14.98 -15.46 -136.40
N THR A 168 -14.49 -16.70 -136.50
CA THR A 168 -14.01 -17.48 -135.34
C THR A 168 -12.80 -16.82 -134.69
N ASN A 169 -11.81 -16.40 -135.49
CA ASN A 169 -10.62 -15.69 -135.00
C ASN A 169 -10.98 -14.36 -134.33
N GLN A 170 -11.94 -13.61 -134.88
CA GLN A 170 -12.43 -12.38 -134.25
C GLN A 170 -13.08 -12.66 -132.88
N SER A 171 -13.90 -13.71 -132.78
CA SER A 171 -14.51 -14.13 -131.51
C SER A 171 -13.46 -14.54 -130.49
N GLN A 172 -12.47 -15.34 -130.89
CA GLN A 172 -11.36 -15.76 -130.02
C GLN A 172 -10.50 -14.58 -129.56
N ASN A 173 -10.22 -13.62 -130.43
CA ASN A 173 -9.49 -12.40 -130.06
C ASN A 173 -10.25 -11.56 -129.04
N LYS A 174 -11.58 -11.48 -129.16
CA LYS A 174 -12.43 -10.83 -128.16
C LYS A 174 -12.35 -11.54 -126.81
N GLN A 175 -12.47 -12.88 -126.79
CA GLN A 175 -12.33 -13.68 -125.57
C GLN A 175 -10.95 -13.48 -124.92
N LEU A 176 -9.88 -13.43 -125.71
CA LEU A 176 -8.53 -13.19 -125.21
C LEU A 176 -8.40 -11.80 -124.58
N SER A 177 -9.02 -10.78 -125.19
CA SER A 177 -9.07 -9.42 -124.62
C SER A 177 -9.80 -9.40 -123.28
N ASP A 178 -10.95 -10.08 -123.16
CA ASP A 178 -11.73 -10.14 -121.92
C ASP A 178 -10.94 -10.85 -120.80
N ILE A 179 -10.20 -11.91 -121.13
CA ILE A 179 -9.34 -12.64 -120.18
C ILE A 179 -8.18 -11.74 -119.72
N LEU A 180 -7.56 -10.97 -120.62
CA LEU A 180 -6.49 -10.05 -120.25
C LEU A 180 -6.98 -8.97 -119.28
N GLU A 181 -8.16 -8.39 -119.54
CA GLU A 181 -8.75 -7.40 -118.63
C GLU A 181 -9.07 -8.00 -117.24
N GLN A 182 -9.55 -9.25 -117.20
CA GLN A 182 -9.77 -9.95 -115.93
C GLN A 182 -8.46 -10.21 -115.18
N ASN A 183 -7.39 -10.59 -115.88
CA ASN A 183 -6.07 -10.79 -115.27
C ASN A 183 -5.50 -9.49 -114.70
N GLU A 184 -5.69 -8.35 -115.38
CA GLU A 184 -5.28 -7.05 -114.84
C GLU A 184 -6.04 -6.71 -113.55
N LYS A 185 -7.35 -6.93 -113.51
CA LYS A 185 -8.18 -6.72 -112.30
C LYS A 185 -7.74 -7.64 -111.15
N LEU A 186 -7.46 -8.91 -111.43
CA LEU A 186 -6.96 -9.85 -110.43
C LEU A 186 -5.58 -9.46 -109.91
N ASN A 187 -4.68 -9.02 -110.78
CA ASN A 187 -3.34 -8.55 -110.39
C ASN A 187 -3.40 -7.29 -109.50
N SER A 188 -4.29 -6.35 -109.81
CA SER A 188 -4.56 -5.20 -108.93
C SER A 188 -4.99 -5.68 -107.54
N LYS A 189 -5.95 -6.61 -107.48
CA LYS A 189 -6.45 -7.15 -106.21
C LYS A 189 -5.37 -7.90 -105.42
N ILE A 190 -4.51 -8.66 -106.09
CA ILE A 190 -3.36 -9.33 -105.46
C ILE A 190 -2.42 -8.29 -104.83
N THR A 191 -2.16 -7.20 -105.54
CA THR A 191 -1.27 -6.12 -105.07
C THR A 191 -1.85 -5.44 -103.83
N ASP A 192 -3.15 -5.12 -103.85
CA ASP A 192 -3.85 -4.51 -102.71
C ASP A 192 -3.84 -5.42 -101.49
N LEU A 193 -4.14 -6.72 -101.66
CA LEU A 193 -4.11 -7.70 -100.59
C LEU A 193 -2.70 -7.91 -100.04
N THR A 194 -1.67 -7.82 -100.88
CA THR A 194 -0.27 -7.91 -100.46
C THR A 194 0.09 -6.72 -99.55
N CYS A 195 -0.26 -5.50 -99.97
CA CYS A 195 -0.07 -4.29 -99.16
C CYS A 195 -0.83 -4.38 -97.82
N GLN A 196 -2.06 -4.90 -97.83
CA GLN A 196 -2.84 -5.09 -96.61
C GLN A 196 -2.18 -6.10 -95.65
N ASN A 197 -1.67 -7.22 -96.18
CA ASN A 197 -0.98 -8.23 -95.38
C ASN A 197 0.30 -7.67 -94.75
N GLU A 198 1.07 -6.88 -95.49
CA GLU A 198 2.26 -6.19 -94.93
C GLU A 198 1.89 -5.25 -93.77
N GLY A 199 0.78 -4.53 -93.88
CA GLY A 199 0.25 -3.69 -92.79
C GLY A 199 -0.11 -4.50 -91.54
N ILE A 200 -0.84 -5.60 -91.71
CA ILE A 200 -1.24 -6.51 -90.61
C ILE A 200 -0.01 -7.14 -89.95
N GLU A 201 1.00 -7.53 -90.74
CA GLU A 201 2.22 -8.14 -90.23
C GLU A 201 3.01 -7.16 -89.36
N LYS A 202 3.06 -5.89 -89.77
CA LYS A 202 3.66 -4.82 -88.95
C LYS A 202 2.89 -4.58 -87.64
N GLU A 203 1.56 -4.51 -87.69
CA GLU A 203 0.73 -4.36 -86.48
C GLU A 203 0.90 -5.54 -85.50
N LYS A 204 1.08 -6.75 -86.05
CA LYS A 204 1.37 -7.96 -85.27
C LYS A 204 2.75 -7.88 -84.61
N GLU A 205 3.78 -7.43 -85.33
CA GLU A 205 5.12 -7.21 -84.76
C GLU A 205 5.08 -6.20 -83.60
N ASP A 206 4.43 -5.05 -83.79
CA ASP A 206 4.27 -4.02 -82.75
C ASP A 206 3.52 -4.58 -81.51
N SER A 207 2.53 -5.44 -81.72
CA SER A 207 1.77 -6.07 -80.64
C SER A 207 2.62 -7.09 -79.86
N VAL A 208 3.45 -7.86 -80.56
CA VAL A 208 4.40 -8.80 -79.93
C VAL A 208 5.46 -8.06 -79.11
N GLU A 209 5.95 -6.92 -79.61
CA GLU A 209 6.90 -6.07 -78.86
C GLU A 209 6.27 -5.54 -77.56
N LYS A 210 5.03 -5.02 -77.64
CA LYS A 210 4.27 -4.58 -76.45
C LYS A 210 4.04 -5.73 -75.46
N GLN A 211 3.74 -6.93 -75.94
CA GLN A 211 3.57 -8.11 -75.08
C GLN A 211 4.87 -8.41 -74.32
N LYS A 212 6.02 -8.42 -75.00
CA LYS A 212 7.33 -8.62 -74.34
C LYS A 212 7.63 -7.54 -73.30
N GLU A 213 7.26 -6.29 -73.57
CA GLU A 213 7.44 -5.21 -72.60
C GLU A 213 6.60 -5.43 -71.33
N LEU A 214 5.34 -5.84 -71.50
CA LEU A 214 4.45 -6.15 -70.38
C LEU A 214 4.92 -7.36 -69.57
N GLU A 215 5.35 -8.43 -70.23
CA GLU A 215 5.93 -9.61 -69.57
C GLU A 215 7.17 -9.23 -68.73
N ASN A 216 8.04 -8.37 -69.25
CA ASN A 216 9.19 -7.86 -68.51
C ASN A 216 8.78 -6.98 -67.30
N LYS A 217 7.71 -6.19 -67.43
CA LYS A 217 7.17 -5.39 -66.30
C LYS A 217 6.60 -6.30 -65.20
N ILE A 218 5.87 -7.35 -65.58
CA ILE A 218 5.34 -8.35 -64.65
C ILE A 218 6.49 -9.01 -63.88
N LEU A 219 7.52 -9.49 -64.58
CA LEU A 219 8.67 -10.14 -63.95
C LEU A 219 9.37 -9.25 -62.91
N ARG A 220 9.51 -7.94 -63.19
CA ARG A 220 10.09 -6.97 -62.25
C ARG A 220 9.20 -6.76 -61.03
N LEU A 221 7.89 -6.69 -61.22
CA LEU A 221 6.94 -6.55 -60.12
C LEU A 221 6.93 -7.80 -59.22
N GLU A 222 6.94 -8.99 -59.81
CA GLU A 222 7.03 -10.26 -59.07
C GLU A 222 8.32 -10.34 -58.24
N THR A 223 9.44 -9.92 -58.82
CA THR A 223 10.73 -9.85 -58.09
C THR A 223 10.65 -8.88 -56.92
N THR A 224 10.06 -7.70 -57.12
CA THR A 224 9.89 -6.68 -56.07
C THR A 224 8.98 -7.17 -54.95
N ILE A 225 7.88 -7.85 -55.28
CA ILE A 225 6.97 -8.45 -54.30
C ILE A 225 7.72 -9.49 -53.47
N SER A 226 8.47 -10.40 -54.10
CA SER A 226 9.24 -11.42 -53.40
C SER A 226 10.27 -10.84 -52.43
N GLU A 227 10.93 -9.74 -52.81
CA GLU A 227 11.87 -9.02 -51.94
C GLU A 227 11.16 -8.34 -50.76
N MET A 228 10.02 -7.69 -51.00
CA MET A 228 9.21 -7.09 -49.93
C MET A 228 8.68 -8.13 -48.95
N GLU A 229 8.22 -9.28 -49.43
CA GLU A 229 7.76 -10.40 -48.59
C GLU A 229 8.88 -10.93 -47.69
N LYS A 230 10.08 -11.12 -48.25
CA LYS A 230 11.27 -11.51 -47.48
C LYS A 230 11.61 -10.47 -46.41
N SER A 231 11.64 -9.19 -46.78
CA SER A 231 11.92 -8.10 -45.84
C SER A 231 10.86 -8.03 -44.74
N ASN A 232 9.59 -8.23 -45.08
CA ASN A 232 8.50 -8.20 -44.12
C ASN A 232 8.57 -9.38 -43.14
N ASN A 233 8.86 -10.59 -43.62
CA ASN A 233 9.07 -11.76 -42.76
C ASN A 233 10.22 -11.54 -41.76
N ILE A 234 11.36 -11.03 -42.23
CA ILE A 234 12.50 -10.69 -41.35
C ILE A 234 12.10 -9.65 -40.30
N ASN A 235 11.36 -8.60 -40.69
CA ASN A 235 10.89 -7.58 -39.76
C ASN A 235 9.92 -8.15 -38.71
N VAL A 236 8.97 -8.99 -39.13
CA VAL A 236 8.01 -9.64 -38.24
C VAL A 236 8.72 -10.56 -37.25
N GLU A 237 9.65 -11.39 -37.72
CA GLU A 237 10.48 -12.24 -36.85
C GLU A 237 11.31 -11.40 -35.86
N SER A 238 11.95 -10.34 -36.34
CA SER A 238 12.72 -9.42 -35.48
C SER A 238 11.84 -8.76 -34.43
N MET A 239 10.66 -8.24 -34.79
CA MET A 239 9.73 -7.62 -33.85
C MET A 239 9.23 -8.63 -32.82
N ASN A 240 8.90 -9.85 -33.24
CA ASN A 240 8.45 -10.91 -32.34
C ASN A 240 9.56 -11.32 -31.37
N ASN A 241 10.80 -11.46 -31.83
CA ASN A 241 11.94 -11.79 -30.98
C ASN A 241 12.21 -10.69 -29.95
N VAL A 242 12.22 -9.42 -30.36
CA VAL A 242 12.37 -8.28 -29.43
C VAL A 242 11.26 -8.26 -28.38
N ARG A 243 10.00 -8.47 -28.79
CA ARG A 243 8.87 -8.51 -27.87
C ARG A 243 8.93 -9.70 -26.91
N LEU A 244 9.35 -10.87 -27.41
CA LEU A 244 9.56 -12.05 -26.56
C LEU A 244 10.65 -11.81 -25.52
N ASP A 245 11.75 -11.18 -25.91
CA ASP A 245 12.86 -10.90 -24.98
C ASP A 245 12.48 -9.83 -23.95
N GLN A 246 11.69 -8.81 -24.34
CA GLN A 246 11.10 -7.86 -23.39
C GLN A 246 10.18 -8.56 -22.38
N ILE A 247 9.26 -9.40 -22.85
CA ILE A 247 8.35 -10.15 -21.97
C ILE A 247 9.14 -11.07 -21.03
N LYS A 248 10.18 -11.75 -21.51
CA LYS A 248 11.05 -12.58 -20.65
C LYS A 248 11.74 -11.75 -19.58
N ALA A 249 12.25 -10.57 -19.93
CA ALA A 249 12.89 -9.67 -18.98
C ALA A 249 11.91 -9.18 -17.89
N GLU A 250 10.70 -8.77 -18.29
CA GLU A 250 9.62 -8.37 -17.37
C GLU A 250 9.22 -9.51 -16.43
N ILE A 251 9.06 -10.74 -16.95
CA ILE A 251 8.75 -11.92 -16.13
C ILE A 251 9.88 -12.19 -15.12
N SER A 252 11.14 -12.13 -15.54
CA SER A 252 12.28 -12.31 -14.62
C SER A 252 12.33 -11.23 -13.53
N GLU A 253 12.03 -9.97 -13.86
CA GLU A 253 11.98 -8.89 -12.89
C GLU A 253 10.87 -9.10 -11.85
N GLU A 254 9.66 -9.49 -12.29
CA GLU A 254 8.54 -9.75 -11.40
C GLU A 254 8.76 -10.99 -10.52
N ILE A 255 9.41 -12.04 -11.05
CA ILE A 255 9.83 -13.19 -10.22
C ILE A 255 10.78 -12.72 -9.12
N SER A 256 11.78 -11.89 -9.45
CA SER A 256 12.73 -11.37 -8.45
C SER A 256 12.05 -10.50 -7.39
N LYS A 257 11.10 -9.64 -7.79
CA LYS A 257 10.30 -8.84 -6.83
C LYS A 257 9.47 -9.73 -5.91
N ARG A 258 8.83 -10.77 -6.46
CA ARG A 258 8.04 -11.72 -5.68
C ARG A 258 8.89 -12.45 -4.65
N GLU A 259 10.06 -12.94 -5.04
CA GLU A 259 10.99 -13.62 -4.12
C GLU A 259 11.46 -12.70 -2.98
N LYS A 260 11.75 -11.42 -3.27
CA LYS A 260 12.09 -10.42 -2.25
C LYS A 260 10.94 -10.19 -1.26
N LEU A 261 9.73 -10.00 -1.76
CA LEU A 261 8.54 -9.80 -0.92
C LEU A 261 8.23 -11.04 -0.08
N GLU A 262 8.42 -12.24 -0.62
CA GLU A 262 8.22 -13.50 0.11
C GLU A 262 9.27 -13.65 1.24
N SER A 263 10.53 -13.30 0.97
CA SER A 263 11.58 -13.19 1.98
C SER A 263 11.26 -12.17 3.07
N GLU A 264 10.79 -10.97 2.72
CA GLU A 264 10.41 -9.93 3.69
C GLU A 264 9.24 -10.40 4.56
N ASN A 265 8.23 -11.05 3.97
CA ASN A 265 7.08 -11.57 4.70
C ASN A 265 7.49 -12.68 5.69
N LEU A 266 8.39 -13.58 5.30
CA LEU A 266 8.95 -14.58 6.21
C LEU A 266 9.71 -13.94 7.38
N ASN A 267 10.51 -12.91 7.12
CA ASN A 267 11.24 -12.18 8.18
C ASN A 267 10.28 -11.47 9.14
N LEU A 268 9.27 -10.76 8.62
CA LEU A 268 8.25 -10.10 9.44
C LEU A 268 7.46 -11.11 10.28
N LYS A 269 7.15 -12.29 9.73
CA LYS A 269 6.47 -13.35 10.47
C LYS A 269 7.34 -13.88 11.61
N ALA A 270 8.63 -14.07 11.37
CA ALA A 270 9.58 -14.46 12.40
C ALA A 270 9.74 -13.38 13.49
N GLU A 271 9.76 -12.10 13.12
CA GLU A 271 9.80 -10.98 14.07
C GLU A 271 8.53 -10.92 14.93
N ILE A 272 7.35 -11.11 14.32
CA ILE A 272 6.08 -11.20 15.05
C ILE A 272 6.10 -12.36 16.05
N ASP A 273 6.57 -13.54 15.63
CA ASP A 273 6.66 -14.71 16.52
C ASP A 273 7.64 -14.45 17.68
N GLN A 274 8.79 -13.83 17.42
CA GLN A 274 9.74 -13.42 18.46
C GLN A 274 9.13 -12.42 19.45
N LEU A 275 8.48 -11.37 18.96
CA LEU A 275 7.83 -10.37 19.79
C LEU A 275 6.69 -10.98 20.62
N LYS A 276 5.95 -11.94 20.04
CA LYS A 276 4.90 -12.66 20.76
C LYS A 276 5.49 -13.47 21.92
N THR A 277 6.57 -14.22 21.70
CA THR A 277 7.27 -14.94 22.76
C THR A 277 7.85 -14.00 23.82
N GLN A 278 8.43 -12.86 23.41
CA GLN A 278 8.92 -11.86 24.36
C GLN A 278 7.79 -11.30 25.23
N ASN A 279 6.63 -11.00 24.65
CA ASN A 279 5.48 -10.50 25.40
C ASN A 279 4.92 -11.55 26.36
N GLU A 280 4.84 -12.83 25.96
CA GLU A 280 4.47 -13.94 26.84
C GLU A 280 5.46 -14.08 28.02
N ASN A 281 6.76 -13.96 27.76
CA ASN A 281 7.79 -13.98 28.81
C ASN A 281 7.67 -12.79 29.76
N LEU A 282 7.43 -11.58 29.24
CA LEU A 282 7.24 -10.39 30.09
C LEU A 282 5.96 -10.48 30.92
N GLN A 283 4.87 -11.04 30.37
CA GLN A 283 3.64 -11.27 31.13
C GLN A 283 3.85 -12.28 32.27
N THR A 284 4.58 -13.36 32.00
CA THR A 284 4.90 -14.38 33.02
C THR A 284 5.85 -13.84 34.09
N GLU A 285 6.87 -13.07 33.70
CA GLU A 285 7.77 -12.39 34.64
C GLU A 285 7.02 -11.38 35.50
N LYS A 286 6.18 -10.54 34.88
CA LYS A 286 5.34 -9.58 35.62
C LYS A 286 4.47 -10.30 36.65
N ALA A 287 3.73 -11.33 36.25
CA ALA A 287 2.89 -12.12 37.16
C ALA A 287 3.71 -12.75 38.29
N ARG A 288 4.92 -13.23 37.99
CA ARG A 288 5.82 -13.78 39.00
C ARG A 288 6.31 -12.71 39.98
N THR A 289 6.73 -11.55 39.50
CA THR A 289 7.20 -10.45 40.36
C THR A 289 6.08 -9.87 41.23
N GLU A 290 4.85 -9.76 40.70
CA GLU A 290 3.68 -9.33 41.47
C GLU A 290 3.34 -10.34 42.57
N ASN A 291 3.41 -11.65 42.28
CA ASN A 291 3.22 -12.69 43.29
C ASN A 291 4.34 -12.71 44.33
N ASP A 292 5.61 -12.59 43.91
CA ASP A 292 6.75 -12.58 44.83
C ASP A 292 6.69 -11.38 45.79
N ASP A 293 6.29 -10.18 45.32
CA ASP A 293 6.11 -8.99 46.16
C ASP A 293 4.96 -9.17 47.15
N VAL A 294 3.83 -9.73 46.70
CA VAL A 294 2.69 -10.06 47.57
C VAL A 294 3.10 -11.10 48.61
N ASP A 295 3.81 -12.16 48.23
CA ASP A 295 4.27 -13.22 49.14
C ASP A 295 5.28 -12.71 50.17
N VAL A 296 6.16 -11.78 49.79
CA VAL A 296 7.05 -11.09 50.73
C VAL A 296 6.24 -10.24 51.69
N ARG A 297 5.25 -9.48 51.18
CA ARG A 297 4.42 -8.62 52.01
C ARG A 297 3.54 -9.39 52.98
N VAL A 298 3.00 -10.53 52.54
CA VAL A 298 2.24 -11.46 53.39
C VAL A 298 3.15 -11.99 54.50
N ARG A 299 4.35 -12.49 54.19
CA ARG A 299 5.31 -12.95 55.21
C ARG A 299 5.70 -11.85 56.21
N GLU A 300 5.92 -10.63 55.75
CA GLU A 300 6.18 -9.49 56.65
C GLU A 300 5.01 -9.21 57.60
N LEU A 301 3.77 -9.32 57.11
CA LEU A 301 2.57 -9.12 57.91
C LEU A 301 2.35 -10.28 58.89
N GLU A 302 2.60 -11.52 58.47
CA GLU A 302 2.57 -12.70 59.34
C GLU A 302 3.56 -12.55 60.51
N ILE A 303 4.81 -12.14 60.23
CA ILE A 303 5.81 -11.89 61.29
C ILE A 303 5.33 -10.79 62.26
N LYS A 304 4.76 -9.70 61.73
CA LYS A 304 4.22 -8.62 62.58
C LYS A 304 3.03 -9.08 63.42
N ILE A 305 2.18 -9.95 62.89
CA ILE A 305 1.07 -10.56 63.63
C ILE A 305 1.64 -11.40 64.77
N ASP A 306 2.58 -12.30 64.49
CA ASP A 306 3.24 -13.13 65.51
C ASP A 306 3.90 -12.30 66.62
N GLU A 307 4.57 -11.20 66.27
CA GLU A 307 5.16 -10.28 67.25
C GLU A 307 4.10 -9.61 68.13
N ARG A 308 2.99 -9.17 67.53
CA ARG A 308 1.86 -8.56 68.25
C ARG A 308 1.15 -9.57 69.14
N GLU A 309 0.97 -10.80 68.68
CA GLU A 309 0.42 -11.89 69.50
C GLU A 309 1.31 -12.18 70.70
N LYS A 310 2.64 -12.27 70.51
CA LYS A 310 3.59 -12.41 71.63
C LYS A 310 3.50 -11.26 72.63
N GLU A 311 3.33 -10.03 72.15
CA GLU A 311 3.17 -8.87 73.02
C GLU A 311 1.84 -8.88 73.78
N ILE A 312 0.75 -9.30 73.14
CA ILE A 312 -0.54 -9.50 73.82
C ILE A 312 -0.38 -10.51 74.96
N VAL A 313 0.26 -11.66 74.72
CA VAL A 313 0.51 -12.67 75.77
C VAL A 313 1.30 -12.06 76.94
N ARG A 314 2.37 -11.29 76.69
CA ARG A 314 3.12 -10.61 77.75
C ARG A 314 2.27 -9.61 78.54
N LEU A 315 1.43 -8.84 77.84
CA LEU A 315 0.52 -7.88 78.47
C LEU A 315 -0.54 -8.60 79.31
N GLU A 316 -1.06 -9.72 78.84
CA GLU A 316 -1.99 -10.57 79.60
C GLU A 316 -1.34 -11.12 80.86
N GLU A 317 -0.11 -11.64 80.79
CA GLU A 317 0.65 -12.09 81.96
C GLU A 317 0.90 -10.94 82.96
N MET A 318 1.26 -9.76 82.47
CA MET A 318 1.46 -8.58 83.32
C MET A 318 0.14 -8.14 83.97
N ASN A 319 -0.96 -8.17 83.24
CA ASN A 319 -2.28 -7.83 83.76
C ASN A 319 -2.73 -8.84 84.82
N GLN A 320 -2.48 -10.14 84.62
CA GLN A 320 -2.72 -11.17 85.65
C GLN A 320 -1.90 -10.92 86.92
N LYS A 321 -0.62 -10.57 86.78
CA LYS A 321 0.25 -10.19 87.92
C LYS A 321 -0.30 -8.97 88.66
N LEU A 322 -0.73 -7.94 87.93
CA LEU A 322 -1.33 -6.73 88.50
C LEU A 322 -2.65 -7.04 89.20
N GLN A 323 -3.53 -7.85 88.61
CA GLN A 323 -4.77 -8.30 89.25
C GLN A 323 -4.49 -9.03 90.56
N LYS A 324 -3.52 -9.95 90.56
CA LYS A 324 -3.09 -10.65 91.78
C LYS A 324 -2.57 -9.67 92.84
N TYR A 325 -1.73 -8.73 92.45
CA TYR A 325 -1.23 -7.68 93.34
C TYR A 325 -2.37 -6.84 93.94
N CYS A 326 -3.34 -6.41 93.14
CA CYS A 326 -4.52 -5.68 93.62
C CYS A 326 -5.34 -6.51 94.62
N VAL A 327 -5.51 -7.81 94.38
CA VAL A 327 -6.18 -8.72 95.33
C VAL A 327 -5.40 -8.82 96.64
N ASP A 328 -4.08 -8.94 96.59
CA ASP A 328 -3.23 -9.06 97.78
C ASP A 328 -3.19 -7.74 98.58
N VAL A 329 -3.12 -6.59 97.92
CA VAL A 329 -3.24 -5.27 98.55
C VAL A 329 -4.61 -5.11 99.21
N ASN A 330 -5.71 -5.49 98.53
CA ASN A 330 -7.04 -5.43 99.12
C ASN A 330 -7.17 -6.33 100.37
N LYS A 331 -6.55 -7.51 100.37
CA LYS A 331 -6.50 -8.36 101.58
C LYS A 331 -5.75 -7.68 102.73
N GLU A 332 -4.63 -7.02 102.45
CA GLU A 332 -3.86 -6.33 103.49
C GLU A 332 -4.58 -5.07 104.01
N ILE A 333 -5.29 -4.34 103.14
CA ILE A 333 -6.20 -3.25 103.54
C ILE A 333 -7.27 -3.80 104.49
N GLN A 334 -7.99 -4.87 104.11
CA GLN A 334 -9.01 -5.47 104.97
C GLN A 334 -8.46 -5.97 106.31
N LYS A 335 -7.24 -6.52 106.32
CA LYS A 335 -6.58 -6.96 107.56
C LYS A 335 -6.23 -5.78 108.46
N ASN A 336 -5.77 -4.67 107.88
CA ASN A 336 -5.49 -3.44 108.61
C ASN A 336 -6.78 -2.79 109.13
N GLU A 337 -7.85 -2.75 108.33
CA GLU A 337 -9.18 -2.29 108.76
C GLU A 337 -9.67 -3.10 109.96
N ARG A 338 -9.67 -4.45 109.87
CA ARG A 338 -10.05 -5.32 111.00
C ARG A 338 -9.14 -5.17 112.23
N SER A 339 -7.88 -4.81 112.03
CA SER A 339 -6.97 -4.52 113.15
C SER A 339 -7.25 -3.15 113.77
N ALA A 340 -7.62 -2.15 112.96
CA ALA A 340 -7.99 -0.83 113.42
C ALA A 340 -9.33 -0.87 114.16
N GLU A 341 -10.33 -1.59 113.63
CA GLU A 341 -11.61 -1.85 114.27
C GLU A 341 -11.43 -2.49 115.64
N ARG A 342 -10.61 -3.55 115.76
CA ARG A 342 -10.27 -4.17 117.06
C ARG A 342 -9.65 -3.18 118.04
N LYS A 343 -8.73 -2.32 117.59
CA LYS A 343 -8.13 -1.28 118.44
C LYS A 343 -9.14 -0.22 118.88
N ILE A 344 -10.07 0.16 118.00
CA ILE A 344 -11.16 1.08 118.32
C ILE A 344 -12.09 0.44 119.34
N GLU A 345 -12.42 -0.84 119.19
CA GLU A 345 -13.29 -1.58 120.10
C GLU A 345 -12.64 -1.76 121.48
N GLU A 346 -11.35 -2.11 121.54
CA GLU A 346 -10.56 -2.13 122.78
C GLU A 346 -10.53 -0.75 123.46
N PHE A 347 -10.37 0.33 122.69
CA PHE A 347 -10.39 1.69 123.22
C PHE A 347 -11.77 2.04 123.80
N LEU A 348 -12.86 1.75 123.08
CA LEU A 348 -14.23 1.97 123.55
C LEU A 348 -14.55 1.15 124.80
N GLN A 349 -14.04 -0.08 124.89
CA GLN A 349 -14.22 -0.94 126.06
C GLN A 349 -13.51 -0.39 127.28
N LYS A 350 -12.24 0.03 127.14
CA LYS A 350 -11.50 0.71 128.21
C LYS A 350 -12.18 1.99 128.66
N GLU A 351 -12.76 2.75 127.73
CA GLU A 351 -13.44 4.00 128.08
C GLU A 351 -14.79 3.76 128.77
N LYS A 352 -15.49 2.66 128.45
CA LYS A 352 -16.66 2.19 129.22
C LYS A 352 -16.27 1.77 130.63
N GLU A 353 -15.18 1.00 130.78
CA GLU A 353 -14.68 0.58 132.09
C GLU A 353 -14.31 1.79 132.96
N LYS A 354 -13.61 2.77 132.38
CA LYS A 354 -13.26 4.03 133.05
C LYS A 354 -14.50 4.86 133.41
N ARG A 355 -15.53 4.88 132.55
CA ARG A 355 -16.83 5.50 132.89
C ARG A 355 -17.50 4.80 134.08
N ASN A 356 -17.55 3.47 134.08
CA ASN A 356 -18.16 2.71 135.18
C ASN A 356 -17.41 2.91 136.50
N GLU A 357 -16.08 2.98 136.45
CA GLU A 357 -15.24 3.23 137.61
C GLU A 357 -15.48 4.65 138.17
N ASN A 358 -15.52 5.66 137.29
CA ASN A 358 -15.92 7.02 137.67
C ASN A 358 -17.34 7.09 138.23
N GLU A 359 -18.29 6.37 137.66
CA GLU A 359 -19.68 6.33 138.12
C GLU A 359 -19.80 5.69 139.51
N LYS A 360 -18.99 4.65 139.78
CA LYS A 360 -18.84 4.06 141.12
C LYS A 360 -18.25 5.06 142.11
N THR A 361 -17.21 5.81 141.75
CA THR A 361 -16.63 6.85 142.61
C THR A 361 -17.63 7.97 142.90
N ILE A 362 -18.42 8.37 141.90
CA ILE A 362 -19.49 9.36 142.07
C ILE A 362 -20.57 8.83 143.03
N LEU A 363 -20.93 7.55 142.94
CA LEU A 363 -21.90 6.94 143.84
C LEU A 363 -21.38 6.85 145.29
N GLU A 364 -20.11 6.52 145.49
CA GLU A 364 -19.45 6.52 146.79
C GLU A 364 -19.40 7.93 147.41
N MET A 365 -19.00 8.94 146.63
CA MET A 365 -19.04 10.35 147.06
C MET A 365 -20.47 10.81 147.41
N ARG A 366 -21.48 10.35 146.66
CA ARG A 366 -22.89 10.69 146.92
C ARG A 366 -23.37 10.12 148.25
N ASN A 367 -23.04 8.85 148.54
CA ASN A 367 -23.38 8.20 149.80
C ASN A 367 -22.67 8.86 151.00
N GLU A 368 -21.42 9.30 150.83
CA GLU A 368 -20.68 10.01 151.88
C GLU A 368 -21.27 11.40 152.18
N ILE A 369 -21.69 12.14 151.15
CA ILE A 369 -22.40 13.42 151.32
C ILE A 369 -23.72 13.22 152.07
N GLU A 370 -24.45 12.15 151.77
CA GLU A 370 -25.75 11.85 152.38
C GLU A 370 -25.61 11.44 153.87
N SER A 371 -24.55 10.70 154.22
CA SER A 371 -24.17 10.44 155.61
C SER A 371 -23.86 11.72 156.38
N ARG A 372 -23.04 12.62 155.81
CA ARG A 372 -22.69 13.91 156.45
C ARG A 372 -23.90 14.84 156.60
N ARG A 373 -24.89 14.74 155.70
CA ARG A 373 -26.13 15.53 155.76
C ARG A 373 -27.03 15.07 156.92
N ASN A 374 -27.08 13.78 157.20
CA ASN A 374 -27.84 13.22 158.33
C ASN A 374 -27.20 13.56 159.69
N ASP A 375 -25.86 13.56 159.77
CA ASP A 375 -25.13 14.02 160.97
C ASP A 375 -25.33 15.52 161.23
N GLY A 376 -25.38 16.32 160.16
CA GLY A 376 -25.69 17.76 160.23
C GLY A 376 -27.11 18.05 160.74
N ALA A 377 -28.10 17.26 160.32
CA ALA A 377 -29.49 17.39 160.76
C ALA A 377 -29.66 17.07 162.26
N PHE A 378 -28.98 16.03 162.75
CA PHE A 378 -28.99 15.66 164.16
C PHE A 378 -28.35 16.74 165.06
N MET A 379 -27.23 17.33 164.62
CA MET A 379 -26.54 18.39 165.37
C MET A 379 -27.30 19.72 165.36
N ALA A 380 -28.07 20.03 164.30
CA ALA A 380 -28.93 21.20 164.24
C ALA A 380 -30.12 21.09 165.23
N GLN A 381 -30.75 19.91 165.32
CA GLN A 381 -31.86 19.66 166.25
C GLN A 381 -31.43 19.78 167.71
N LYS A 382 -30.21 19.31 168.05
CA LYS A 382 -29.63 19.42 169.39
C LYS A 382 -29.31 20.87 169.79
N ARG A 383 -28.85 21.72 168.85
CA ARG A 383 -28.61 23.15 169.11
C ARG A 383 -29.92 23.92 169.32
N GLN A 384 -30.97 23.62 168.55
CA GLN A 384 -32.28 24.26 168.67
C GLN A 384 -32.89 24.06 170.07
N ALA A 385 -32.79 22.84 170.63
CA ALA A 385 -33.31 22.51 171.95
C ALA A 385 -32.58 23.25 173.09
N ILE A 386 -31.26 23.48 172.94
CA ILE A 386 -30.46 24.21 173.92
C ILE A 386 -30.81 25.71 173.90
N ILE A 387 -30.95 26.31 172.71
CA ILE A 387 -31.29 27.73 172.55
C ILE A 387 -32.64 28.06 173.19
N SER A 388 -33.69 27.26 172.95
CA SER A 388 -35.00 27.47 173.57
C SER A 388 -35.01 27.34 175.09
N SER A 389 -34.04 26.64 175.69
CA SER A 389 -33.90 26.56 177.15
C SER A 389 -33.27 27.81 177.76
N TYR A 390 -32.37 28.47 177.03
CA TYR A 390 -31.69 29.70 177.47
C TYR A 390 -32.58 30.94 177.32
N GLU A 391 -33.40 31.00 176.27
CA GLU A 391 -34.35 32.11 176.06
C GLU A 391 -35.40 32.20 177.18
N LYS A 392 -35.92 31.06 177.65
CA LYS A 392 -36.85 31.03 178.81
C LYS A 392 -36.21 31.49 180.12
N ARG A 393 -34.89 31.34 180.26
CA ARG A 393 -34.14 31.73 181.48
C ARG A 393 -33.78 33.22 181.48
N LEU A 394 -33.53 33.79 180.31
CA LEU A 394 -33.24 35.22 180.15
C LEU A 394 -34.48 36.10 180.37
N GLU A 395 -35.67 35.63 180.00
CA GLU A 395 -36.90 36.41 180.17
C GLU A 395 -37.27 36.61 181.66
N ILE A 396 -37.05 35.58 182.49
CA ILE A 396 -37.27 35.64 183.95
C ILE A 396 -36.28 36.61 184.65
N LEU A 397 -35.07 36.77 184.09
CA LEU A 397 -34.06 37.68 184.63
C LEU A 397 -34.28 39.14 184.21
N ARG A 398 -34.91 39.38 183.06
CA ARG A 398 -35.26 40.74 182.59
C ARG A 398 -36.41 41.38 183.38
N GLU A 399 -37.32 40.58 183.93
CA GLU A 399 -38.42 41.09 184.76
C GLU A 399 -37.93 41.54 186.16
N LYS A 400 -36.99 40.79 186.77
CA LYS A 400 -36.40 41.11 188.07
C LYS A 400 -35.45 42.33 188.05
N GLY A 401 -34.89 42.67 186.89
CA GLY A 401 -34.07 43.87 186.70
C GLY A 401 -34.89 45.17 186.69
N ARG A 402 -36.12 45.14 186.15
CA ARG A 402 -37.00 46.33 186.07
C ARG A 402 -37.51 46.81 187.43
N GLU A 403 -37.58 45.95 188.44
CA GLU A 403 -38.02 46.30 189.79
C GLU A 403 -36.90 46.87 190.69
N GLN A 404 -35.62 46.55 190.43
CA GLN A 404 -34.49 47.09 191.21
C GLN A 404 -33.97 48.44 190.70
N GLU A 405 -34.18 48.75 189.42
CA GLU A 405 -33.66 49.97 188.78
C GLU A 405 -34.54 51.22 189.05
N GLN A 406 -35.77 51.03 189.53
CA GLN A 406 -36.62 52.13 190.02
C GLN A 406 -36.28 52.57 191.47
N LEU A 407 -35.49 51.79 192.23
CA LEU A 407 -35.13 52.11 193.62
C LEU A 407 -33.80 52.86 193.77
N LYS A 408 -32.99 52.99 192.71
CA LYS A 408 -31.62 53.55 192.78
C LYS A 408 -31.47 54.97 192.23
N THR A 409 -32.52 55.54 191.65
CA THR A 409 -32.51 56.87 190.98
C THR A 409 -33.09 57.99 191.87
N ALA A 410 -33.05 57.84 193.20
CA ALA A 410 -33.53 58.81 194.19
C ALA A 410 -32.44 59.42 195.08
N LEU A 411 -31.14 59.14 194.86
CA LEU A 411 -30.07 59.72 195.66
C LEU A 411 -28.86 60.08 194.77
N LEU A 412 -28.78 61.38 194.44
CA LEU A 412 -27.60 62.11 193.98
C LEU A 412 -27.30 62.00 192.47
N LEU A 413 -28.18 62.50 191.59
CA LEU A 413 -28.19 63.89 191.07
C LEU A 413 -26.80 64.28 190.55
N GLY A 414 -26.60 64.28 189.23
CA GLY A 414 -26.85 65.47 188.43
C GLY A 414 -25.65 66.40 188.61
N GLU A 415 -24.76 66.60 187.66
CA GLU A 415 -25.02 66.83 186.25
C GLU A 415 -23.66 67.04 185.58
N LYS A 416 -23.59 66.61 184.30
CA LYS A 416 -22.86 67.29 183.21
C LYS A 416 -21.34 67.10 183.16
N GLU A 417 -20.70 66.93 182.01
CA GLU A 417 -21.14 66.93 180.61
C GLU A 417 -19.96 66.40 179.75
N GLU A 418 -20.26 65.93 178.54
CA GLU A 418 -19.34 65.72 177.40
C GLU A 418 -18.37 64.50 177.42
N LEU A 419 -18.77 63.39 176.80
CA LEU A 419 -17.96 62.17 176.64
C LEU A 419 -17.98 61.67 175.19
N GLY A 420 -17.21 62.37 174.35
CA GLY A 420 -17.06 62.09 172.92
C GLY A 420 -16.10 63.07 172.24
N GLY A 421 -14.83 63.06 172.64
CA GLY A 421 -13.78 63.89 172.01
C GLY A 421 -12.32 63.57 172.40
N VAL A 422 -12.05 62.41 173.03
CA VAL A 422 -10.87 62.25 173.91
C VAL A 422 -9.67 61.51 173.26
N LYS A 423 -9.79 60.87 172.09
CA LYS A 423 -8.64 60.20 171.45
C LYS A 423 -7.70 61.14 170.66
N ASP A 424 -8.20 62.25 170.10
CA ASP A 424 -7.38 63.20 169.33
C ASP A 424 -6.54 64.14 170.21
N ASN A 425 -7.01 64.46 171.42
CA ASN A 425 -6.25 65.32 172.34
C ASN A 425 -5.05 64.59 172.98
N VAL A 426 -5.15 63.29 173.22
CA VAL A 426 -4.04 62.47 173.74
C VAL A 426 -2.90 62.38 172.72
N LEU A 427 -3.22 62.29 171.42
CA LEU A 427 -2.22 62.25 170.36
C LEU A 427 -1.56 63.61 170.11
N LYS A 428 -2.32 64.72 170.19
CA LYS A 428 -1.75 66.09 170.14
C LYS A 428 -0.85 66.40 171.35
N MET A 429 -1.12 65.79 172.52
CA MET A 429 -0.25 65.88 173.70
C MET A 429 1.10 65.19 173.48
N MET A 430 1.15 64.02 172.82
CA MET A 430 2.41 63.32 172.55
C MET A 430 3.34 64.12 171.63
N ILE A 431 2.81 64.77 170.58
CA ILE A 431 3.60 65.66 169.71
C ILE A 431 4.09 66.89 170.46
N SER A 432 3.26 67.47 171.33
CA SER A 432 3.66 68.58 172.20
C SER A 432 4.83 68.18 173.12
N ALA A 433 4.80 66.99 173.71
CA ALA A 433 5.88 66.47 174.55
C ALA A 433 7.20 66.28 173.77
N ILE A 434 7.13 65.81 172.53
CA ILE A 434 8.30 65.67 171.63
C ILE A 434 8.90 67.04 171.28
N ILE A 435 8.07 68.03 170.93
CA ILE A 435 8.51 69.38 170.60
C ILE A 435 9.20 70.05 171.79
N VAL A 436 8.63 69.90 173.01
CA VAL A 436 9.24 70.45 174.23
C VAL A 436 10.58 69.76 174.52
N ALA A 437 10.66 68.44 174.40
CA ALA A 437 11.91 67.71 174.62
C ALA A 437 13.02 68.12 173.63
N LEU A 438 12.68 68.32 172.34
CA LEU A 438 13.64 68.78 171.33
C LEU A 438 14.09 70.22 171.57
N LYS A 439 13.17 71.13 171.92
CA LYS A 439 13.53 72.53 172.26
C LYS A 439 14.39 72.63 173.53
N MET A 440 14.21 71.72 174.50
CA MET A 440 15.10 71.62 175.65
C MET A 440 16.48 71.03 175.32
N ALA A 441 16.56 70.14 174.34
CA ALA A 441 17.81 69.47 173.95
C ALA A 441 18.71 70.32 173.03
N ASN A 442 18.13 71.24 172.23
CA ASN A 442 18.88 72.12 171.33
C ASN A 442 18.23 73.52 171.25
N PRO A 443 18.87 74.57 171.81
CA PRO A 443 18.33 75.93 171.83
C PRO A 443 18.04 76.53 170.46
N LYS A 444 18.66 76.04 169.39
CA LYS A 444 18.40 76.52 168.02
C LYS A 444 16.95 76.26 167.58
N TYR A 445 16.30 75.24 168.14
CA TYR A 445 14.90 74.89 167.85
C TYR A 445 13.87 75.86 168.47
N GLU A 446 14.31 76.91 169.16
CA GLU A 446 13.40 77.91 169.72
C GLU A 446 12.77 78.81 168.64
N ALA A 447 13.45 78.99 167.49
CA ALA A 447 13.03 79.87 166.39
C ALA A 447 12.06 79.24 165.36
N THR A 448 11.70 77.97 165.49
CA THR A 448 10.81 77.25 164.56
C THR A 448 9.37 77.77 164.63
N LYS A 449 8.74 78.03 163.47
CA LYS A 449 7.44 78.73 163.35
C LYS A 449 6.24 77.79 163.34
N GLU A 450 6.47 76.51 163.16
CA GLU A 450 5.41 75.51 162.96
C GLU A 450 4.72 75.12 164.27
N THR A 451 3.40 74.91 164.18
CA THR A 451 2.54 74.63 165.35
C THR A 451 2.32 73.13 165.55
N VAL A 452 2.00 72.72 166.78
CA VAL A 452 1.65 71.31 167.12
C VAL A 452 0.56 70.76 166.20
N VAL A 453 -0.40 71.62 165.81
CA VAL A 453 -1.51 71.25 164.93
C VAL A 453 -1.05 71.02 163.48
N SER A 454 -0.13 71.84 162.99
CA SER A 454 0.46 71.68 161.64
C SER A 454 1.26 70.38 161.52
N LEU A 455 2.11 70.09 162.52
CA LEU A 455 2.89 68.84 162.59
C LEU A 455 2.01 67.60 162.77
N PHE A 456 0.96 67.68 163.59
CA PHE A 456 -0.02 66.58 163.74
C PHE A 456 -0.73 66.24 162.44
N ASN A 457 -1.11 67.25 161.65
CA ASN A 457 -1.77 67.03 160.37
C ASN A 457 -0.81 66.43 159.31
N LYS A 458 0.44 66.89 159.22
CA LYS A 458 1.46 66.34 158.30
C LYS A 458 1.80 64.88 158.60
N ILE A 459 1.91 64.53 159.87
CA ILE A 459 2.16 63.15 160.33
C ILE A 459 0.98 62.21 159.98
N GLN A 460 -0.26 62.69 160.04
CA GLN A 460 -1.45 61.93 159.62
C GLN A 460 -1.56 61.78 158.09
N GLU A 461 -1.20 62.81 157.32
CA GLU A 461 -1.21 62.76 155.84
C GLU A 461 -0.16 61.79 155.27
N GLU A 462 1.06 61.77 155.83
CA GLU A 462 2.15 60.89 155.37
C GLU A 462 2.12 59.46 155.97
N ARG A 463 1.14 59.18 156.86
CA ARG A 463 0.95 57.88 157.56
C ARG A 463 2.21 57.37 158.29
N ILE A 464 2.91 58.26 158.99
CA ILE A 464 4.10 57.94 159.79
C ILE A 464 3.69 57.19 161.08
N ASP A 465 4.37 56.09 161.40
CA ASP A 465 4.09 55.29 162.61
C ASP A 465 4.37 56.07 163.91
N VAL A 466 3.58 55.86 164.97
CA VAL A 466 3.68 56.56 166.26
C VAL A 466 5.07 56.47 166.90
N MET A 467 5.81 55.38 166.64
CA MET A 467 7.18 55.21 167.17
C MET A 467 8.23 56.07 166.45
N GLU A 468 7.93 56.60 165.27
CA GLU A 468 8.86 57.38 164.43
C GLU A 468 8.66 58.91 164.58
N TRP A 469 7.66 59.34 165.35
CA TRP A 469 7.33 60.76 165.53
C TRP A 469 8.50 61.61 166.07
N PRO A 470 9.33 61.17 167.04
CA PRO A 470 10.45 61.99 167.53
C PRO A 470 11.48 62.31 166.45
N SER A 471 11.87 61.32 165.65
CA SER A 471 12.85 61.48 164.56
C SER A 471 12.29 62.34 163.43
N TYR A 472 11.01 62.18 163.12
CA TYR A 472 10.32 62.98 162.11
C TYR A 472 10.26 64.47 162.49
N VAL A 473 9.87 64.77 163.74
CA VAL A 473 9.82 66.15 164.24
C VAL A 473 11.22 66.78 164.30
N GLN A 474 12.25 66.02 164.68
CA GLN A 474 13.64 66.51 164.69
C GLN A 474 14.14 66.86 163.28
N ALA A 475 13.99 65.96 162.31
CA ALA A 475 14.40 66.20 160.92
C ALA A 475 13.65 67.38 160.30
N PHE A 476 12.41 67.61 160.74
CA PHE A 476 11.61 68.76 160.32
C PHE A 476 12.17 70.08 160.87
N PHE A 477 12.58 70.13 162.14
CA PHE A 477 13.21 71.32 162.72
C PHE A 477 14.61 71.61 162.17
N GLU A 478 15.38 70.58 161.80
CA GLU A 478 16.69 70.74 161.16
C GLU A 478 16.58 71.43 159.79
N LYS A 479 15.52 71.15 159.02
CA LYS A 479 15.24 71.81 157.73
C LYS A 479 14.74 73.26 157.83
N GLU A 480 14.28 73.69 159.00
CA GLU A 480 13.73 75.05 159.20
C GLU A 480 14.79 76.06 159.70
N ILE A 481 15.98 75.57 160.06
CA ILE A 481 17.10 76.35 160.62
C ILE A 481 18.28 76.48 159.63
N GLU A 482 18.31 75.67 158.56
CA GLU A 482 19.04 75.95 157.32
C GLU A 482 18.38 77.07 156.52
#